data_AF-A0A349JF29-F1
#
_entry.id   AF-A0A349JF29-F1
#
_cell.length_a   1.000
_cell.length_b   1.000
_cell.length_c   1.000
_cell.angle_alpha   90.00
_cell.angle_beta   90.00
_cell.angle_gamma   90.00
#
_symmetry.space_group_name_H-M   'P 1'
#
loop_
_entity.id
_entity.type
_entity.pdbx_description
1 polymer ?
#
loop_
_entity_poly.entity_id
_entity_poly.type
_entity_poly.pdbx_seq_one_letter_code
_entity_poly.pdbx_strand_id
1 'polypeptide(L)'
;MSIATGRAPQASTLLMQTPASVQLTIPSICYMESFSALEDEVKRNNYFKQQIDNQISEANRDFTSHHARSLSFNLGQSRNDHERRLQDIKLRLHESIEQLSQN
;
A
#
# COMPACT_ATOMS: atom_id res chain seq x y z
N MET A 1 -5.58 -5.19 8.43
CA MET A 1 -4.79 -4.95 7.19
C MET A 1 -5.39 -5.45 5.87
N SER A 2 -6.16 -6.54 5.82
CA SER A 2 -6.72 -7.06 4.54
C SER A 2 -7.61 -6.04 3.80
N ILE A 3 -8.40 -5.25 4.54
CA ILE A 3 -9.16 -4.11 4.01
C ILE A 3 -8.20 -3.05 3.44
N ALA A 4 -7.26 -2.56 4.25
CA ALA A 4 -6.28 -1.54 3.86
C ALA A 4 -5.44 -1.93 2.64
N THR A 5 -5.09 -3.20 2.51
CA THR A 5 -4.32 -3.73 1.36
C THR A 5 -5.19 -4.01 0.12
N GLY A 6 -6.51 -3.82 0.21
CA GLY A 6 -7.46 -4.09 -0.87
C GLY A 6 -7.72 -5.56 -1.15
N ARG A 7 -7.30 -6.46 -0.24
CA ARG A 7 -7.42 -7.92 -0.41
C ARG A 7 -8.77 -8.46 0.07
N ALA A 8 -9.53 -7.66 0.81
CA ALA A 8 -10.85 -8.05 1.33
C ALA A 8 -11.89 -6.94 1.10
N PRO A 9 -12.32 -6.68 -0.14
CA PRO A 9 -13.29 -5.64 -0.45
C PRO A 9 -14.64 -5.87 0.24
N GLN A 10 -15.08 -7.13 0.38
CA GLN A 10 -16.33 -7.46 1.07
C GLN A 10 -16.30 -7.08 2.55
N ALA A 11 -15.14 -7.20 3.21
CA ALA A 11 -14.97 -6.78 4.60
C ALA A 11 -15.02 -5.25 4.73
N SER A 12 -14.53 -4.52 3.73
CA SER A 12 -14.68 -3.06 3.66
C SER A 12 -16.16 -2.65 3.53
N THR A 13 -16.92 -3.34 2.68
CA THR A 13 -18.36 -3.10 2.52
C THR A 13 -19.10 -3.38 3.83
N LEU A 14 -18.80 -4.50 4.50
CA LEU A 14 -19.41 -4.84 5.77
C LEU A 14 -19.16 -3.76 6.82
N LEU A 15 -17.92 -3.25 6.92
CA LEU A 15 -17.58 -2.20 7.87
C LEU A 15 -18.35 -0.90 7.60
N MET A 16 -18.48 -0.51 6.33
CA MET A 16 -19.25 0.69 5.93
C MET A 16 -20.76 0.53 6.07
N GLN A 17 -21.28 -0.70 6.06
CA GLN A 17 -22.70 -1.02 6.07
C GLN A 17 -23.03 -1.99 7.20
N THR A 18 -22.47 -1.75 8.39
CA THR A 18 -22.72 -2.58 9.57
C THR A 18 -24.20 -2.50 9.93
N PRO A 19 -24.94 -3.63 9.95
CA PRO A 19 -26.34 -3.62 10.37
C PRO A 19 -26.46 -3.13 11.81
N ALA A 20 -27.49 -2.34 12.13
CA ALA A 20 -27.72 -1.82 13.48
C ALA A 20 -27.89 -2.91 14.57
N SER A 21 -28.15 -4.16 14.17
CA SER A 21 -28.23 -5.33 15.05
C SER A 21 -26.87 -5.97 15.37
N VAL A 22 -25.78 -5.48 14.76
CA VAL A 22 -24.43 -6.03 14.91
C VAL A 22 -23.52 -4.95 15.50
N GLN A 23 -22.88 -5.27 16.63
CA GLN A 23 -21.81 -4.45 17.17
C GLN A 23 -20.47 -5.06 16.76
N LEU A 24 -19.61 -4.26 16.13
CA LEU A 24 -18.24 -4.67 15.83
C LEU A 24 -17.34 -4.29 17.01
N THR A 25 -16.46 -5.20 17.40
CA THR A 25 -15.45 -4.92 18.42
C THR A 25 -14.12 -5.44 17.92
N ILE A 26 -13.09 -4.59 18.02
CA ILE A 26 -11.72 -4.96 17.68
C ILE A 26 -10.86 -4.92 18.93
N PRO A 27 -10.16 -6.03 19.26
CA PRO A 27 -9.17 -6.04 20.32
C PRO A 27 -8.08 -4.99 20.10
N SER A 28 -7.65 -4.32 21.18
CA SER A 28 -6.63 -3.28 21.12
C SER A 28 -5.32 -3.75 20.44
N ILE A 29 -4.97 -5.02 20.64
CA ILE A 29 -3.80 -5.66 20.01
C ILE A 29 -3.86 -5.63 18.47
N CYS A 30 -5.04 -5.77 17.88
CA CYS A 30 -5.20 -5.80 16.42
C CYS A 30 -4.93 -4.43 15.78
N TYR A 31 -5.09 -3.32 16.52
CA TYR A 31 -4.65 -2.00 16.06
C TYR A 31 -3.12 -1.95 15.99
N MET A 32 -2.43 -2.37 17.05
CA MET A 32 -0.96 -2.42 17.07
C MET A 32 -0.41 -3.31 15.95
N GLU A 33 -0.98 -4.50 15.76
CA GLU A 33 -0.61 -5.42 14.67
C GLU A 33 -0.81 -4.77 13.30
N SER A 34 -1.90 -4.01 13.11
CA SER A 34 -2.16 -3.34 11.84
C SER A 34 -1.17 -2.22 11.56
N PHE A 35 -0.77 -1.44 12.57
CA PHE A 35 0.28 -0.42 12.41
C PHE A 35 1.65 -1.05 12.19
N SER A 36 2.00 -2.12 12.92
CA SER A 36 3.23 -2.87 12.69
C SER A 36 3.31 -3.40 11.25
N ALA A 37 2.22 -3.95 10.73
CA ALA A 37 2.16 -4.41 9.35
C ALA A 37 2.24 -3.27 8.32
N LEU A 38 1.71 -2.08 8.64
CA LEU A 38 1.89 -0.88 7.81
C LEU A 38 3.36 -0.44 7.78
N GLU A 39 4.07 -0.47 8.90
CA GLU A 39 5.50 -0.18 8.94
C GLU A 39 6.29 -1.11 8.03
N ASP A 40 5.93 -2.40 7.99
CA ASP A 40 6.56 -3.37 7.10
C ASP A 40 6.22 -3.11 5.62
N GLU A 41 5.04 -2.62 5.28
CA GLU A 41 4.73 -2.12 3.93
C GLU A 41 5.58 -0.88 3.58
N VAL A 42 5.80 0.05 4.52
CA VAL A 42 6.67 1.22 4.32
C VAL A 42 8.12 0.80 4.09
N LYS A 43 8.65 -0.12 4.90
CA LYS A 43 10.01 -0.67 4.72
C LYS A 43 10.18 -1.34 3.37
N ARG A 44 9.21 -2.17 2.95
CA ARG A 44 9.21 -2.82 1.63
C ARG A 44 9.15 -1.81 0.49
N ASN A 45 8.33 -0.77 0.61
CA ASN A 45 8.27 0.30 -0.38
C ASN A 45 9.59 1.05 -0.52
N ASN A 46 10.25 1.38 0.61
CA ASN A 46 11.55 2.06 0.60
C ASN A 46 12.62 1.19 -0.06
N TYR A 47 12.65 -0.11 0.26
CA TYR A 47 13.54 -1.05 -0.40
C TYR A 47 13.28 -1.14 -1.90
N PHE A 48 12.02 -1.30 -2.32
CA PHE A 48 11.64 -1.32 -3.72
C PHE A 48 12.08 -0.05 -4.46
N LYS A 49 11.82 1.13 -3.88
CA LYS A 49 12.22 2.43 -4.43
C LYS A 49 13.72 2.50 -4.67
N GLN A 50 14.53 2.08 -3.70
CA GLN A 50 15.99 2.07 -3.83
C GLN A 50 16.45 1.16 -4.97
N GLN A 51 15.89 -0.05 -5.09
CA GLN A 51 16.24 -0.97 -6.18
C GLN A 51 15.86 -0.40 -7.55
N ILE A 52 14.67 0.18 -7.66
CA ILE A 52 14.19 0.78 -8.91
C ILE A 52 15.03 2.00 -9.31
N ASP A 53 15.38 2.88 -8.36
CA ASP A 53 16.20 4.06 -8.66
C ASP A 53 17.60 3.65 -9.17
N ASN A 54 18.18 2.57 -8.64
CA ASN A 54 19.43 1.99 -9.16
C ASN A 54 19.27 1.50 -10.60
N GLN A 55 18.22 0.73 -10.88
CA GLN A 55 17.95 0.18 -12.21
C GLN A 55 17.64 1.28 -13.25
N ILE A 56 16.93 2.34 -12.85
CA ILE A 56 16.73 3.54 -13.68
C ILE A 56 18.08 4.19 -14.00
N SER A 57 18.98 4.31 -13.02
CA SER A 57 20.31 4.88 -13.22
C SER A 57 21.16 4.08 -14.20
N GLU A 58 21.14 2.75 -14.09
CA GLU A 58 21.82 1.83 -15.02
C GLU A 58 21.24 1.96 -16.43
N ALA A 59 19.91 1.89 -16.58
CA ALA A 59 19.25 2.03 -17.87
C ALA A 59 19.51 3.40 -18.53
N ASN A 60 19.58 4.48 -17.76
CA ASN A 60 19.91 5.81 -18.30
C ASN A 60 21.35 5.94 -18.79
N ARG A 61 22.27 5.08 -18.34
CA ARG A 61 23.68 5.07 -18.75
C ARG A 61 23.96 4.11 -19.90
N ASP A 62 23.00 3.25 -20.25
CA ASP A 62 23.11 2.35 -21.39
C ASP A 62 22.71 3.05 -22.69
N PHE A 63 23.73 3.48 -23.45
CA PHE A 63 23.55 4.07 -24.78
C PHE A 63 23.57 3.04 -25.91
N THR A 64 23.81 1.77 -25.60
CA THR A 64 24.02 0.70 -26.59
C THR A 64 22.77 -0.14 -26.81
N SER A 65 21.92 -0.29 -25.79
CA SER A 65 20.67 -1.03 -25.88
C SER A 65 19.52 -0.17 -26.39
N HIS A 66 18.81 -0.66 -27.41
CA HIS A 66 17.57 -0.04 -27.89
C HIS A 66 16.42 -0.10 -26.86
N HIS A 67 16.54 -0.92 -25.81
CA HIS A 67 15.53 -1.07 -24.77
C HIS A 67 15.76 -0.17 -23.54
N ALA A 68 16.96 0.42 -23.41
CA ALA A 68 17.35 1.18 -22.23
C ALA A 68 16.38 2.32 -21.88
N ARG A 69 15.96 3.09 -22.89
CA ARG A 69 15.04 4.21 -22.71
C ARG A 69 13.64 3.77 -22.27
N SER A 70 13.07 2.73 -22.89
CA SER A 70 11.75 2.24 -22.51
C SER A 70 11.76 1.58 -21.13
N LEU A 71 12.83 0.87 -20.80
CA LEU A 71 13.04 0.30 -19.46
C LEU A 71 13.06 1.40 -18.39
N SER A 72 13.91 2.42 -18.56
CA SER A 72 13.99 3.56 -17.63
C SER A 72 12.64 4.24 -17.41
N PHE A 73 11.89 4.48 -18.49
CA PHE A 73 10.55 5.07 -18.41
C PHE A 73 9.58 4.18 -17.62
N ASN A 74 9.49 2.89 -17.94
CA ASN A 74 8.57 1.97 -17.28
C ASN A 74 8.90 1.78 -15.80
N LEU A 75 10.18 1.70 -15.46
CA LEU A 75 10.65 1.65 -14.07
C LEU A 75 10.26 2.92 -13.31
N GLY A 76 10.39 4.10 -13.94
CA GLY A 76 9.94 5.37 -13.37
C GLY A 76 8.44 5.41 -13.08
N GLN A 77 7.60 4.90 -14.00
CA GLN A 77 6.16 4.76 -13.75
C GLN A 77 5.87 3.78 -12.61
N SER A 78 6.52 2.62 -12.62
CA SER A 78 6.37 1.62 -11.57
C SER A 78 6.74 2.17 -10.18
N ARG A 79 7.79 2.99 -10.07
CA ARG A 79 8.15 3.69 -8.83
C ARG A 79 7.01 4.56 -8.32
N ASN A 80 6.43 5.38 -9.20
CA ASN A 80 5.35 6.29 -8.85
C ASN A 80 4.08 5.55 -8.45
N ASP A 81 3.72 4.49 -9.17
CA ASP A 81 2.53 3.69 -8.87
C ASP A 81 2.66 2.92 -7.56
N HIS A 82 3.86 2.42 -7.25
CA HIS A 82 4.12 1.76 -5.98
C HIS A 82 4.00 2.72 -4.79
N GLU A 83 4.47 3.97 -4.96
CA GLU A 83 4.33 5.02 -3.94
C GLU A 83 2.86 5.43 -3.74
N ARG A 84 2.09 5.60 -4.82
CA ARG A 84 0.64 5.85 -4.75
C ARG A 84 -0.09 4.72 -4.03
N ARG A 85 0.19 3.47 -4.40
CA ARG A 85 -0.39 2.30 -3.75
C ARG A 85 -0.13 2.27 -2.25
N LEU A 86 1.07 2.67 -1.79
CA LEU A 86 1.36 2.77 -0.35
C LEU A 86 0.47 3.84 0.32
N GLN A 87 0.25 4.99 -0.33
CA GLN A 87 -0.64 6.02 0.19
C GLN A 87 -2.09 5.53 0.27
N ASP A 88 -2.56 4.80 -0.74
CA ASP A 88 -3.90 4.18 -0.71
C ASP A 88 -4.05 3.19 0.46
N ILE A 89 -2.98 2.46 0.79
CA ILE A 89 -2.98 1.55 1.94
C ILE A 89 -3.06 2.32 3.26
N LYS A 90 -2.27 3.40 3.40
CA LYS A 90 -2.28 4.26 4.59
C LYS A 90 -3.64 4.88 4.82
N LEU A 91 -4.23 5.44 3.76
CA LEU A 91 -5.54 6.09 3.81
C LEU A 91 -6.61 5.09 4.25
N ARG A 92 -6.73 3.96 3.54
CA ARG A 92 -7.73 2.94 3.86
C ARG A 92 -7.56 2.35 5.26
N LEU A 93 -6.33 2.26 5.79
CA LEU A 93 -6.12 1.82 7.17
C LEU A 93 -6.71 2.82 8.16
N HIS A 94 -6.40 4.12 8.00
CA HIS A 94 -6.93 5.16 8.87
C HIS A 94 -8.46 5.22 8.82
N GLU A 95 -9.03 5.24 7.61
CA GLU A 95 -10.48 5.23 7.41
C GLU A 95 -11.14 4.01 8.06
N SER A 96 -10.53 2.82 7.95
CA SER A 96 -11.06 1.61 8.59
C SER A 96 -11.05 1.76 10.11
N ILE A 97 -9.95 2.24 10.69
CA ILE A 97 -9.82 2.43 12.15
C ILE A 97 -10.82 3.47 12.66
N GLU A 98 -10.99 4.59 11.94
CA GLU A 98 -11.96 5.61 12.29
C GLU A 98 -13.38 5.05 12.27
N GLN A 99 -13.76 4.32 11.22
CA GLN A 99 -15.08 3.66 11.16
C GLN A 99 -15.28 2.68 12.31
N LEU A 100 -14.26 1.89 12.65
CA LEU A 100 -14.30 0.95 13.77
C LEU A 100 -14.42 1.62 15.13
N SER A 101 -13.94 2.86 15.27
CA SER A 101 -14.07 3.66 16.50
C SER A 101 -15.45 4.31 16.67
N GLN A 102 -16.21 4.42 15.58
CA GLN A 102 -17.55 5.02 15.54
C GLN A 102 -18.68 3.99 15.64
N ASN A 103 -18.38 2.70 15.43
CA ASN A 103 -19.28 1.57 15.65
C ASN A 103 -19.22 1.06 17.10
#